data_AF-A0A1X2EVI8-F1
#
_entry.id   AF-A0A1X2EVI8-F1
#
_cell.length_a   1.000
_cell.length_b   1.000
_cell.length_c   1.000
_cell.angle_alpha   90.00
_cell.angle_beta   90.00
_cell.angle_gamma   90.00
#
_symmetry.space_group_name_H-M   'P 1'
#
loop_
_entity.id
_entity.type
_entity.pdbx_description
1 polymer ?
#
loop_
_entity_poly.entity_id
_entity_poly.type
_entity_poly.pdbx_seq_one_letter_code
_entity_poly.pdbx_strand_id
1 'polypeptide(L)'
;MTATTPATTQLNVSAPAASTSRRKRVVNWPKLAFLGVLLIGFAFYTEMAMGMEWRTVAGRIGPGFFPRILGGIAMVITVIALAREFFARPSDKPSSAAEAAEEAAEPDLGRHPRALVAFVVAAAVFVALFGILGAAVSGVLFLGVTLWFLDREHHVRALIIAISVPVLLYLAFETGLNVGLPQGILPIG
;
A
#
# COMPACT_ATOMS: atom_id res chain seq x y z
N MET A 1 -4.72 43.06 79.84
CA MET A 1 -3.69 42.08 79.45
C MET A 1 -4.38 40.84 78.94
N THR A 2 -4.49 40.68 77.62
CA THR A 2 -4.53 39.39 76.90
C THR A 2 -4.49 39.73 75.42
N ALA A 3 -3.31 39.56 74.82
CA ALA A 3 -3.06 39.66 73.41
C ALA A 3 -3.35 38.30 72.76
N THR A 4 -4.05 38.25 71.62
CA THR A 4 -3.75 37.24 70.59
C THR A 4 -4.21 37.70 69.20
N THR A 5 -3.25 37.62 68.30
CA THR A 5 -3.12 38.01 66.89
C THR A 5 -4.11 37.34 65.92
N PRO A 6 -4.45 37.98 64.77
CA PRO A 6 -5.29 37.39 63.71
C PRO A 6 -4.59 36.27 62.94
N ALA A 7 -5.26 35.14 62.74
CA ALA A 7 -4.82 34.05 61.89
C ALA A 7 -4.90 34.47 60.41
N THR A 8 -3.74 34.75 59.83
CA THR A 8 -3.57 34.98 58.40
C THR A 8 -3.50 33.61 57.71
N THR A 9 -4.61 33.17 57.11
CA THR A 9 -4.62 31.97 56.26
C THR A 9 -3.81 32.27 55.00
N GLN A 10 -2.55 31.85 55.01
CA GLN A 10 -1.65 31.89 53.87
C GLN A 10 -2.26 31.11 52.70
N LEU A 11 -2.59 31.83 51.62
CA LEU A 11 -2.83 31.28 50.29
C LEU A 11 -1.57 30.54 49.85
N ASN A 12 -1.57 29.21 50.00
CA ASN A 12 -0.51 28.38 49.44
C ASN A 12 -0.69 28.28 47.92
N VAL A 13 -0.33 29.33 47.20
CA VAL A 13 -0.13 29.30 45.75
C VAL A 13 1.24 28.67 45.49
N SER A 14 1.29 27.35 45.59
CA SER A 14 2.44 26.58 45.11
C SER A 14 2.35 26.43 43.59
N ALA A 15 2.93 27.39 42.87
CA ALA A 15 3.55 27.18 41.56
C ALA A 15 4.89 27.94 41.61
N PRO A 16 6.02 27.41 41.12
CA PRO A 16 6.13 26.65 39.87
C PRO A 16 7.10 25.45 39.92
N ALA A 17 6.71 24.34 39.32
CA ALA A 17 7.69 23.39 38.77
C ALA A 17 7.13 22.87 37.45
N ALA A 18 7.18 23.72 36.42
CA ALA A 18 7.15 23.24 35.05
C ALA A 18 8.39 22.37 34.87
N SER A 19 8.27 21.08 35.18
CA SER A 19 9.23 20.08 34.77
C SER A 19 9.17 20.04 33.25
N THR A 20 10.01 20.84 32.60
CA THR A 20 10.39 20.64 31.21
C THR A 20 11.12 19.31 31.14
N SER A 21 10.35 18.22 31.18
CA SER A 21 10.80 16.90 30.80
C SER A 21 11.18 17.02 29.32
N ARG A 22 12.47 17.19 29.09
CA ARG A 22 13.07 17.14 27.75
C ARG A 22 12.88 15.72 27.26
N ARG A 23 11.69 15.43 26.71
CA ARG A 23 11.27 14.11 26.27
C ARG A 23 12.34 13.63 25.28
N LYS A 24 13.13 12.64 25.72
CA LYS A 24 14.30 12.13 25.01
C LYS A 24 13.84 11.68 23.63
N ARG A 25 14.49 12.15 22.57
CA ARG A 25 14.18 11.78 21.19
C ARG A 25 14.51 10.29 21.02
N VAL A 26 13.50 9.43 21.14
CA VAL A 26 13.64 7.99 20.87
C VAL A 26 13.45 7.81 19.36
N VAL A 27 14.58 7.80 18.66
CA VAL A 27 14.64 7.44 17.24
C VAL A 27 14.42 5.92 17.15
N ASN A 28 13.50 5.48 16.28
CA ASN A 28 13.24 4.06 16.09
C ASN A 28 14.32 3.45 15.18
N TRP A 29 15.50 3.19 15.75
CA TRP A 29 16.64 2.58 15.05
C TRP A 29 16.30 1.31 14.27
N PRO A 30 15.47 0.37 14.79
CA PRO A 30 15.07 -0.80 14.01
C PRO A 30 14.27 -0.43 12.75
N LYS A 31 13.37 0.54 12.85
CA LYS A 31 12.55 1.02 11.72
C LYS A 31 13.41 1.73 10.67
N LEU A 32 14.40 2.53 11.10
CA LEU A 32 15.35 3.14 10.18
C LEU A 32 16.23 2.11 9.49
N ALA A 33 16.71 1.09 10.22
CA ALA A 33 17.47 0.00 9.63
C ALA A 33 16.63 -0.78 8.62
N PHE A 34 15.38 -1.10 8.95
CA PHE A 34 14.43 -1.74 8.04
C PHE A 34 14.20 -0.91 6.78
N LEU A 35 13.85 0.38 6.92
CA LEU A 35 13.66 1.29 5.78
C LEU A 35 14.93 1.44 4.94
N GLY A 36 16.11 1.44 5.56
CA GLY A 36 17.40 1.47 4.87
C GLY A 36 17.65 0.21 4.04
N VAL A 37 17.42 -0.98 4.61
CA VAL A 37 17.53 -2.25 3.88
C VAL A 37 16.49 -2.32 2.76
N LEU A 38 15.26 -1.92 3.03
CA LEU A 38 14.18 -1.86 2.04
C LEU A 38 14.55 -0.92 0.87
N LEU A 39 15.12 0.25 1.18
CA LEU A 39 15.59 1.20 0.17
C LEU A 39 16.68 0.60 -0.71
N ILE A 40 17.65 -0.09 -0.13
CA ILE A 40 18.70 -0.79 -0.87
C ILE A 40 18.08 -1.87 -1.78
N GLY A 41 17.09 -2.62 -1.28
CA GLY A 41 16.35 -3.61 -2.07
C GLY A 41 15.65 -2.99 -3.28
N PHE A 42 14.93 -1.88 -3.10
CA PHE A 42 14.28 -1.17 -4.22
C PHE A 42 15.28 -0.53 -5.18
N ALA A 43 16.41 -0.01 -4.68
CA ALA A 43 17.48 0.50 -5.53
C ALA A 43 18.07 -0.61 -6.41
N PHE A 44 18.39 -1.77 -5.82
CA PHE A 44 18.88 -2.94 -6.56
C PHE A 44 17.86 -3.45 -7.60
N TYR A 45 16.59 -3.54 -7.22
CA TYR A 45 15.50 -3.89 -8.14
C TYR A 45 15.41 -2.91 -9.31
N THR A 46 15.50 -1.62 -9.04
CA THR A 46 15.42 -0.56 -10.07
C THR A 46 16.65 -0.58 -10.98
N GLU A 47 17.85 -0.80 -10.43
CA GLU A 47 19.09 -0.96 -11.21
C GLU A 47 19.01 -2.16 -12.16
N MET A 48 18.55 -3.32 -11.67
CA MET A 48 18.27 -4.48 -12.54
C MET A 48 17.28 -4.14 -13.65
N ALA A 49 16.27 -3.32 -13.34
CA ALA A 49 15.28 -2.86 -14.32
C ALA A 49 15.86 -1.88 -15.36
N MET A 50 16.89 -1.11 -15.02
CA MET A 50 17.59 -0.22 -15.95
C MET A 50 18.37 -1.00 -17.02
N GLY A 51 18.72 -2.26 -16.78
CA GLY A 51 19.31 -3.15 -17.78
C GLY A 51 18.35 -3.66 -18.85
N MET A 52 17.03 -3.55 -18.65
CA MET A 52 16.02 -4.04 -19.60
C MET A 52 15.58 -2.98 -20.61
N GLU A 53 15.19 -3.35 -21.83
CA GLU A 53 14.73 -2.37 -22.83
C GLU A 53 13.48 -1.59 -22.37
N TRP A 54 13.49 -0.27 -22.58
CA TRP A 54 12.35 0.61 -22.26
C TRP A 54 11.20 0.46 -23.27
N ARG A 55 11.54 0.32 -24.55
CA ARG A 55 10.63 0.02 -25.65
C ARG A 55 11.23 -1.07 -26.51
N THR A 56 10.38 -1.91 -27.09
CA THR A 56 10.80 -2.90 -28.08
C THR A 56 11.14 -2.22 -29.40
N VAL A 57 11.83 -2.94 -30.27
CA VAL A 57 12.16 -2.48 -31.65
C VAL A 57 10.91 -2.09 -32.44
N ALA A 58 9.77 -2.73 -32.16
CA ALA A 58 8.48 -2.40 -32.77
C ALA A 58 7.79 -1.14 -32.19
N GLY A 59 8.48 -0.38 -31.32
CA GLY A 59 7.97 0.84 -30.70
C GLY A 59 6.98 0.63 -29.55
N ARG A 60 6.72 -0.63 -29.17
CA ARG A 60 5.82 -1.01 -28.07
C ARG A 60 6.56 -0.93 -26.73
N ILE A 61 5.83 -0.90 -25.62
CA ILE A 61 6.46 -0.88 -24.31
C ILE A 61 7.25 -2.15 -24.03
N GLY A 62 8.49 -1.97 -23.58
CA GLY A 62 9.43 -3.04 -23.28
C GLY A 62 9.31 -3.55 -21.85
N PRO A 63 9.93 -4.70 -21.54
CA PRO A 63 9.84 -5.33 -20.23
C PRO A 63 10.44 -4.48 -19.09
N GLY A 64 11.31 -3.52 -19.41
CA GLY A 64 11.90 -2.61 -18.42
C GLY A 64 10.99 -1.48 -17.95
N PHE A 65 9.89 -1.17 -18.67
CA PHE A 65 9.05 -0.02 -18.36
C PHE A 65 8.39 -0.11 -16.98
N PHE A 66 7.65 -1.20 -16.71
CA PHE A 66 6.95 -1.39 -15.45
C PHE A 66 7.89 -1.47 -14.25
N PRO A 67 8.95 -2.32 -14.28
CA PRO A 67 9.83 -2.45 -13.14
C PRO A 67 10.57 -1.16 -12.79
N ARG A 68 10.93 -0.33 -13.78
CA ARG A 68 11.58 0.97 -13.51
C ARG A 68 10.63 1.96 -12.84
N ILE A 69 9.38 2.06 -13.32
CA ILE A 69 8.39 2.96 -12.71
C ILE A 69 8.05 2.49 -11.30
N LEU A 70 7.77 1.20 -11.13
CA LEU A 70 7.41 0.63 -9.84
C LEU A 70 8.55 0.77 -8.83
N GLY A 71 9.77 0.42 -9.25
CA GLY A 71 10.98 0.56 -8.44
C GLY A 71 11.26 2.01 -8.07
N GLY A 72 11.17 2.93 -9.03
CA GLY A 72 11.35 4.36 -8.80
C GLY A 72 10.33 4.95 -7.83
N ILE A 73 9.04 4.63 -7.99
CA ILE A 73 7.98 5.08 -7.07
C ILE A 73 8.21 4.50 -5.66
N ALA A 74 8.48 3.19 -5.55
CA ALA A 74 8.73 2.53 -4.27
C ALA A 74 9.96 3.13 -3.55
N MET A 75 11.02 3.42 -4.32
CA MET A 75 12.23 4.08 -3.82
C MET A 75 11.91 5.49 -3.30
N VAL A 76 11.16 6.30 -4.06
CA VAL A 76 10.74 7.66 -3.63
C VAL A 76 9.90 7.60 -2.36
N ILE A 77 8.90 6.72 -2.30
CA ILE A 77 8.05 6.56 -1.11
C ILE A 77 8.90 6.17 0.11
N THR A 78 9.86 5.26 -0.08
CA THR A 78 10.75 4.80 1.00
C THR A 78 11.71 5.89 1.46
N VAL A 79 12.26 6.70 0.56
CA VAL A 79 13.07 7.88 0.91
C VAL A 79 12.23 8.89 1.70
N ILE A 80 11.00 9.16 1.27
CA ILE A 80 10.08 10.04 2.01
C ILE A 80 9.80 9.48 3.41
N ALA A 81 9.53 8.18 3.53
CA ALA A 81 9.29 7.53 4.81
C ALA A 81 10.51 7.61 5.74
N LEU A 82 11.71 7.38 5.20
CA LEU A 82 12.98 7.45 5.94
C LEU A 82 13.27 8.88 6.39
N ALA A 83 13.09 9.88 5.51
CA ALA A 83 13.20 11.29 5.85
C ALA A 83 12.20 11.67 6.95
N ARG A 84 10.94 11.26 6.81
CA ARG A 84 9.91 11.51 7.84
C ARG A 84 10.30 10.91 9.19
N GLU A 85 10.80 9.68 9.22
CA GLU A 85 11.24 9.03 10.47
C GLU A 85 12.48 9.72 11.07
N PHE A 86 13.41 10.18 10.23
CA PHE A 86 14.62 10.88 10.67
C PHE A 86 14.32 12.29 11.20
N PHE A 87 13.40 13.00 10.56
CA PHE A 87 13.00 14.38 10.92
C PHE A 87 11.81 14.44 11.89
N ALA A 88 11.13 13.31 12.19
CA ALA A 88 9.97 13.26 13.08
C ALA A 88 10.30 13.84 14.46
N ARG A 89 9.44 14.75 14.93
CA ARG A 89 9.45 15.23 16.31
C ARG A 89 8.70 14.22 17.20
N PRO A 90 9.02 14.11 18.49
CA PRO A 90 8.37 13.17 19.41
C PRO A 90 6.84 13.29 19.54
N SER A 91 6.24 14.35 18.99
CA SER A 91 4.79 14.61 19.02
C SER A 91 4.09 14.34 17.67
N ASP A 92 4.83 14.14 16.58
CA ASP A 92 4.29 14.02 15.23
C ASP A 92 4.35 12.55 14.77
N LYS A 93 3.71 11.65 15.52
CA LYS A 93 3.41 10.32 15.01
C LYS A 93 2.05 10.31 14.31
N PRO A 94 1.99 10.48 12.98
CA PRO A 94 0.98 9.83 12.17
C PRO A 94 1.67 8.66 11.46
N SER A 95 1.90 7.58 12.21
CA SER A 95 2.08 6.22 11.70
C SER A 95 0.81 5.49 12.15
N SER A 96 -0.23 5.64 11.35
CA SER A 96 -1.53 5.01 11.60
C SER A 96 -2.26 4.87 10.28
N ALA A 97 -2.20 5.87 9.39
CA ALA A 97 -2.89 5.77 8.10
C ALA A 97 -2.27 4.73 7.14
N ALA A 98 -0.93 4.60 7.10
CA ALA A 98 -0.27 3.61 6.26
C ALA A 98 -0.30 2.21 6.88
N GLU A 99 0.00 2.10 8.18
CA GLU A 99 -0.08 0.84 8.94
C GLU A 99 -1.52 0.32 9.02
N ALA A 100 -2.53 1.18 9.19
CA ALA A 100 -3.94 0.77 9.17
C ALA A 100 -4.45 0.47 7.76
N ALA A 101 -3.90 1.10 6.71
CA ALA A 101 -4.21 0.71 5.33
C ALA A 101 -3.59 -0.64 4.99
N GLU A 102 -2.39 -0.95 5.50
CA GLU A 102 -1.72 -2.23 5.35
C GLU A 102 -2.42 -3.34 6.16
N GLU A 103 -2.80 -3.07 7.41
CA GLU A 103 -3.56 -4.01 8.26
C GLU A 103 -5.01 -4.20 7.80
N ALA A 104 -5.63 -3.19 7.17
CA ALA A 104 -6.93 -3.35 6.51
C ALA A 104 -6.84 -4.02 5.13
N ALA A 105 -5.66 -3.97 4.49
CA ALA A 105 -5.40 -4.62 3.21
C ALA A 105 -4.79 -6.01 3.35
N GLU A 106 -4.29 -6.39 4.53
CA GLU A 106 -3.92 -7.77 4.83
C GLU A 106 -5.18 -8.62 4.72
N PRO A 107 -5.27 -9.51 3.73
CA PRO A 107 -6.34 -10.48 3.74
C PRO A 107 -6.16 -11.31 5.02
N ASP A 108 -7.24 -11.51 5.80
CA ASP A 108 -7.25 -12.39 6.98
C ASP A 108 -7.11 -13.86 6.53
N LEU A 109 -5.92 -14.19 6.03
CA LEU A 109 -5.56 -15.49 5.45
C LEU A 109 -5.42 -16.57 6.53
N GLY A 110 -5.22 -16.16 7.79
CA GLY A 110 -4.98 -17.04 8.93
C GLY A 110 -6.23 -17.72 9.48
N ARG A 111 -7.42 -17.15 9.26
CA ARG A 111 -8.68 -17.68 9.83
C ARG A 111 -9.48 -18.58 8.90
N HIS A 112 -9.20 -18.56 7.59
CA HIS A 112 -9.98 -19.29 6.59
C HIS A 112 -9.11 -19.99 5.54
N PRO A 113 -8.46 -21.13 5.88
CA PRO A 113 -7.61 -21.86 4.94
C PRO A 113 -8.36 -22.30 3.67
N ARG A 114 -9.68 -22.53 3.77
CA ARG A 114 -10.53 -22.83 2.60
C ARG A 114 -10.69 -21.64 1.65
N ALA A 115 -10.79 -20.43 2.18
CA ALA A 115 -10.89 -19.22 1.36
C ALA A 115 -9.57 -18.95 0.62
N LEU A 116 -8.44 -19.16 1.30
CA LEU A 116 -7.12 -19.10 0.67
C LEU A 116 -6.99 -20.13 -0.46
N VAL A 117 -7.35 -21.39 -0.21
CA VAL A 117 -7.31 -22.44 -1.25
C VAL A 117 -8.24 -22.09 -2.41
N ALA A 118 -9.46 -21.62 -2.13
CA ALA A 118 -10.41 -21.21 -3.17
C ALA A 118 -9.87 -20.04 -4.01
N PHE A 119 -9.25 -19.04 -3.38
CA PHE A 119 -8.62 -17.92 -4.07
C PHE A 119 -7.45 -18.36 -4.94
N VAL A 120 -6.57 -19.23 -4.42
CA VAL A 120 -5.45 -19.81 -5.19
C VAL A 120 -5.96 -20.59 -6.39
N VAL A 121 -7.00 -21.40 -6.23
CA VAL A 121 -7.64 -22.13 -7.33
C VAL A 121 -8.25 -21.15 -8.34
N ALA A 122 -8.96 -20.12 -7.90
CA ALA A 122 -9.52 -19.09 -8.78
C ALA A 122 -8.42 -18.35 -9.56
N ALA A 123 -7.28 -18.04 -8.92
CA ALA A 123 -6.13 -17.43 -9.56
C ALA A 123 -5.47 -18.36 -10.60
N ALA A 124 -5.36 -19.67 -10.29
CA ALA A 124 -4.85 -20.65 -11.24
C ALA A 124 -5.78 -20.78 -12.46
N VAL A 125 -7.09 -20.82 -12.23
CA VAL A 125 -8.11 -20.81 -13.31
C VAL A 125 -8.01 -19.52 -14.12
N PHE A 126 -7.86 -18.36 -13.49
CA PHE A 126 -7.64 -17.09 -14.17
C PHE A 126 -6.45 -17.17 -15.13
N VAL A 127 -5.28 -17.64 -14.67
CA VAL A 127 -4.09 -17.78 -15.52
C VAL A 127 -4.34 -18.74 -16.69
N ALA A 128 -5.02 -19.87 -16.45
CA ALA A 128 -5.35 -20.83 -17.51
C ALA A 128 -6.31 -20.23 -18.56
N LEU A 129 -7.26 -19.42 -18.11
CA LEU A 129 -8.25 -18.75 -18.97
C LEU A 129 -7.70 -17.48 -19.64
N PHE A 130 -6.62 -16.90 -19.13
CA PHE A 130 -6.08 -15.62 -19.59
C PHE A 130 -5.78 -15.59 -21.09
N GLY A 131 -5.15 -16.66 -21.60
CA GLY A 131 -4.84 -16.78 -23.03
C GLY A 131 -6.04 -17.10 -23.93
N ILE A 132 -7.09 -17.72 -23.37
CA ILE A 132 -8.26 -18.18 -24.14
C ILE A 132 -9.34 -17.10 -24.19
N LEU A 133 -9.76 -16.62 -23.01
CA LEU A 133 -10.82 -15.62 -22.86
C LEU A 133 -10.32 -14.20 -23.06
N GLY A 134 -9.01 -13.98 -22.93
CA GLY A 134 -8.41 -12.65 -23.00
C GLY A 134 -8.35 -11.96 -21.65
N ALA A 135 -7.53 -10.91 -21.56
CA ALA A 135 -7.18 -10.26 -20.29
C ALA A 135 -8.38 -9.62 -19.58
N ALA A 136 -9.26 -8.91 -20.31
CA ALA A 136 -10.40 -8.27 -19.69
C ALA A 136 -11.41 -9.31 -19.18
N VAL A 137 -11.83 -10.27 -20.03
CA VAL A 137 -12.88 -11.23 -19.66
C VAL A 137 -12.42 -12.16 -18.54
N SER A 138 -11.20 -12.68 -18.63
CA SER A 138 -10.63 -13.49 -17.54
C SER A 138 -10.53 -12.69 -16.24
N GLY A 139 -10.14 -11.41 -16.32
CA GLY A 139 -10.10 -10.50 -15.17
C GLY A 139 -11.47 -10.24 -14.55
N VAL A 140 -12.51 -10.02 -15.37
CA VAL A 140 -13.89 -9.83 -14.90
C VAL A 140 -14.40 -11.08 -14.20
N LEU A 141 -14.15 -12.27 -14.77
CA LEU A 141 -14.55 -13.54 -14.15
C LEU A 141 -13.80 -13.77 -12.84
N PHE A 142 -12.49 -13.57 -12.82
CA PHE A 142 -11.67 -13.74 -11.62
C PHE A 142 -12.11 -12.80 -10.49
N LEU A 143 -12.23 -11.51 -10.79
CA LEU A 143 -12.59 -10.51 -9.79
C LEU A 143 -14.04 -10.68 -9.35
N GLY A 144 -14.94 -11.02 -10.29
CA GLY A 144 -16.34 -11.32 -10.00
C GLY A 144 -16.51 -12.51 -9.07
N VAL A 145 -15.85 -13.64 -9.33
CA VAL A 145 -15.88 -14.83 -8.47
C VAL A 145 -15.28 -14.52 -7.09
N THR A 146 -14.15 -13.80 -7.07
CA THR A 146 -13.47 -13.46 -5.81
C THR A 146 -14.33 -12.53 -4.94
N LEU A 147 -14.91 -11.47 -5.53
CA LEU A 147 -15.76 -10.54 -4.80
C LEU A 147 -17.09 -11.16 -4.42
N TRP A 148 -17.68 -12.05 -5.24
CA TRP A 148 -18.88 -12.80 -4.84
C TRP A 148 -18.61 -13.70 -3.63
N PHE A 149 -17.42 -14.30 -3.57
CA PHE A 149 -17.04 -15.16 -2.45
C PHE A 149 -16.72 -14.37 -1.18
N LEU A 150 -16.10 -13.18 -1.32
CA LEU A 150 -15.59 -12.36 -0.22
C LEU A 150 -16.57 -11.29 0.30
N ASP A 151 -17.34 -10.65 -0.58
CA ASP A 151 -18.29 -9.58 -0.26
C ASP A 151 -19.73 -10.03 -0.56
N ARG A 152 -20.35 -10.71 0.41
CA ARG A 152 -21.70 -11.27 0.30
C ARG A 152 -22.81 -10.25 0.52
N GLU A 153 -22.50 -9.03 0.96
CA GLU A 153 -23.52 -8.05 1.31
C GLU A 153 -23.83 -7.09 0.15
N HIS A 154 -22.87 -6.81 -0.73
CA HIS A 154 -23.00 -5.77 -1.76
C HIS A 154 -22.73 -6.26 -3.19
N HIS A 155 -23.48 -7.29 -3.63
CA HIS A 155 -23.35 -7.89 -4.96
C HIS A 155 -23.36 -6.90 -6.14
N VAL A 156 -24.13 -5.82 -6.07
CA VAL A 156 -24.17 -4.78 -7.12
C VAL A 156 -22.85 -4.01 -7.19
N ARG A 157 -22.31 -3.60 -6.04
CA ARG A 157 -21.01 -2.91 -5.97
C ARG A 157 -19.89 -3.84 -6.42
N ALA A 158 -19.93 -5.09 -5.96
CA ALA A 158 -19.01 -6.13 -6.39
C ALA A 158 -19.03 -6.32 -7.91
N LEU A 159 -20.21 -6.36 -8.53
CA LEU A 159 -20.35 -6.49 -9.99
C LEU A 159 -19.78 -5.27 -10.73
N ILE A 160 -20.06 -4.06 -10.26
CA ILE A 160 -19.51 -2.83 -10.85
C ILE A 160 -17.99 -2.86 -10.79
N ILE A 161 -17.40 -3.20 -9.64
CA ILE A 161 -15.94 -3.28 -9.46
C ILE A 161 -15.35 -4.40 -10.34
N ALA A 162 -15.99 -5.57 -10.35
CA ALA A 162 -15.58 -6.73 -11.14
C ALA A 162 -15.52 -6.44 -12.63
N ILE A 163 -16.39 -5.58 -13.15
CA ILE A 163 -16.39 -5.20 -14.57
C ILE A 163 -15.46 -4.00 -14.80
N SER A 164 -15.64 -2.92 -14.04
CA SER A 164 -14.95 -1.65 -14.30
C SER A 164 -13.45 -1.77 -14.10
N VAL A 165 -12.96 -2.42 -13.05
CA VAL A 165 -11.52 -2.48 -12.77
C VAL A 165 -10.75 -3.22 -13.86
N PRO A 166 -11.12 -4.45 -14.27
CA PRO A 166 -10.38 -5.16 -15.31
C PRO A 166 -10.51 -4.49 -16.68
N VAL A 167 -11.66 -3.94 -17.02
CA VAL A 167 -11.87 -3.24 -18.31
C VAL A 167 -11.06 -1.96 -18.38
N LEU A 168 -11.10 -1.12 -17.34
CA LEU A 168 -10.30 0.12 -17.31
C LEU A 168 -8.82 -0.18 -17.33
N LEU A 169 -8.37 -1.22 -16.62
CA LEU A 169 -6.97 -1.64 -16.62
C LEU A 169 -6.54 -2.17 -18.01
N TYR A 170 -7.41 -2.95 -18.66
CA TYR A 170 -7.21 -3.42 -20.02
C TYR A 170 -7.03 -2.26 -21.00
N LEU A 171 -7.96 -1.29 -20.98
CA LEU A 171 -7.88 -0.10 -21.83
C LEU A 171 -6.63 0.74 -21.52
N ALA A 172 -6.29 0.93 -20.24
CA ALA A 172 -5.08 1.65 -19.87
C ALA A 172 -3.80 0.99 -20.44
N PHE A 173 -3.75 -0.34 -20.45
CA PHE A 173 -2.62 -1.08 -21.03
C PHE A 173 -2.62 -1.09 -22.56
N GLU A 174 -3.78 -1.23 -23.17
CA GLU A 174 -3.90 -1.27 -24.63
C GLU A 174 -3.71 0.12 -25.24
N THR A 175 -4.48 1.13 -24.83
CA THR A 175 -4.44 2.47 -25.45
C THR A 175 -3.36 3.35 -24.86
N GLY A 176 -3.14 3.28 -23.54
CA GLY A 176 -2.16 4.13 -22.86
C GLY A 176 -0.72 3.66 -23.06
N LEU A 177 -0.53 2.33 -23.05
CA LEU A 177 0.79 1.70 -22.98
C LEU A 177 1.12 0.91 -24.27
N ASN A 178 0.16 0.75 -25.19
CA ASN A 178 0.32 -0.01 -26.44
C ASN A 178 0.92 -1.41 -26.21
N VAL A 179 0.46 -2.03 -25.12
CA VAL A 179 0.79 -3.40 -24.76
C VAL A 179 -0.21 -4.32 -25.45
N GLY A 180 0.28 -5.44 -25.99
CA GLY A 180 -0.57 -6.37 -26.74
C GLY A 180 -1.01 -7.45 -25.78
N LEU A 181 -2.06 -7.13 -25.04
CA LEU A 181 -2.73 -8.07 -24.17
C LEU A 181 -3.49 -9.10 -25.02
N PRO A 182 -3.69 -10.32 -24.50
CA PRO A 182 -4.57 -11.29 -25.15
C PRO A 182 -5.99 -10.72 -25.25
N GLN A 183 -6.48 -10.54 -26.48
CA GLN A 183 -7.85 -10.13 -26.79
C GLN A 183 -8.84 -11.27 -26.44
N GLY A 184 -8.42 -12.52 -26.65
CA GLY A 184 -9.24 -13.70 -26.44
C GLY A 184 -10.46 -13.72 -27.35
N ILE A 185 -11.63 -14.05 -26.78
CA ILE A 185 -12.89 -14.24 -27.52
C ILE A 185 -13.66 -12.94 -27.80
N LEU A 186 -13.34 -11.85 -27.10
CA LEU A 186 -13.96 -10.54 -27.32
C LEU A 186 -12.92 -9.58 -27.88
N PRO A 187 -13.06 -9.10 -29.13
CA PRO A 187 -12.23 -8.03 -29.66
C PRO A 187 -12.76 -6.70 -29.10
N ILE A 188 -12.25 -6.31 -27.94
CA ILE A 188 -12.59 -5.05 -27.25
C ILE A 188 -11.57 -3.93 -27.56
N GLY A 189 -10.70 -4.15 -28.55
CA GLY A 189 -9.72 -3.20 -29.07
C GLY A 189 -9.56 -3.28 -30.59
#